data_AF-A0A0Q0VCN0-F1
#
_entry.id   AF-A0A0Q0VCN0-F1
#
_cell.length_a   1.000
_cell.length_b   1.000
_cell.length_c   1.000
_cell.angle_alpha   90.00
_cell.angle_beta   90.00
_cell.angle_gamma   90.00
#
_symmetry.space_group_name_H-M   'P 1'
#
loop_
_entity.id
_entity.type
_entity.pdbx_description
1 polymer ?
#
loop_
_entity_poly.entity_id
_entity_poly.type
_entity_poly.pdbx_seq_one_letter_code
_entity_poly.pdbx_strand_id
1 'polypeptide(L)'
;MIELYAELIQLILSFITLILGGALIIFIYDAYRVVRQPTLLIFIVGLFVLVLAIVFPDVAGFAAPTPAGVFWAAVISRIGEIVGIGVMIYAVLRG
;
A
#
# COMPACT_ATOMS: atom_id res chain seq x y z
N MET A 1 0.92 17.51 23.59
CA MET A 1 2.36 17.54 23.26
C MET A 1 2.80 16.16 22.76
N ILE A 2 2.76 15.09 23.57
CA ILE A 2 3.20 13.75 23.16
C ILE A 2 2.39 13.17 21.98
N GLU A 3 1.06 13.33 21.99
CA GLU A 3 0.18 12.83 20.91
C GLU A 3 0.50 13.45 19.54
N LEU A 4 0.80 14.75 19.49
CA LEU A 4 1.19 15.45 18.27
C LEU A 4 2.48 14.87 17.66
N TYR A 5 3.46 14.50 18.51
CA TYR A 5 4.69 13.88 18.04
C TYR A 5 4.44 12.46 17.51
N ALA A 6 3.53 11.71 18.12
CA ALA A 6 3.18 10.36 17.67
C ALA A 6 2.52 10.37 16.28
N GLU A 7 1.54 11.25 16.06
CA GLU A 7 0.88 11.42 14.77
C GLU A 7 1.87 11.88 13.68
N LEU A 8 2.78 12.78 14.02
CA LEU A 8 3.81 13.26 13.09
C LEU A 8 4.79 12.15 12.69
N ILE A 9 5.23 11.33 13.65
CA ILE A 9 6.11 10.18 13.38
C ILE A 9 5.39 9.19 12.48
N GLN A 10 4.12 8.87 12.78
CA GLN A 10 3.32 7.95 11.97
C GLN A 10 3.23 8.45 10.52
N LEU A 11 2.87 9.72 10.31
CA LEU A 11 2.79 10.32 8.98
C LEU A 11 4.13 10.27 8.22
N ILE A 12 5.26 10.55 8.88
CA ILE A 12 6.59 10.46 8.27
C ILE A 12 6.88 9.03 7.83
N LEU A 13 6.60 8.04 8.67
CA LEU A 13 6.79 6.62 8.34
C LEU A 13 5.88 6.18 7.18
N SER A 14 4.66 6.70 7.11
CA SER A 14 3.74 6.48 6.00
C SER A 14 4.29 7.02 4.68
N PHE A 15 4.86 8.23 4.68
CA PHE A 15 5.53 8.79 3.50
C PHE A 15 6.75 7.99 3.08
N ILE A 16 7.59 7.56 4.04
CA ILE A 16 8.74 6.69 3.75
C ILE A 16 8.27 5.39 3.11
N THR A 17 7.21 4.78 3.66
CA THR A 17 6.60 3.56 3.11
C THR A 17 6.10 3.76 1.68
N LEU A 18 5.45 4.90 1.38
CA LEU A 18 5.01 5.23 0.02
C LEU A 18 6.17 5.43 -0.95
N ILE A 19 7.24 6.12 -0.53
CA ILE A 19 8.44 6.34 -1.36
C ILE A 19 9.11 5.00 -1.65
N LEU A 20 9.30 4.16 -0.64
CA LEU A 20 9.89 2.83 -0.80
C LEU A 20 9.00 1.91 -1.65
N GLY A 21 7.68 1.96 -1.44
CA GLY A 21 6.71 1.23 -2.26
C GLY A 21 6.72 1.68 -3.73
N GLY A 22 6.79 2.99 -3.97
CA GLY A 22 6.93 3.56 -5.32
C GLY A 22 8.24 3.17 -5.99
N ALA A 23 9.36 3.25 -5.27
CA ALA A 23 10.66 2.81 -5.78
C ALA A 23 10.66 1.30 -6.10
N LEU A 24 10.02 0.50 -5.25
CA LEU A 24 9.87 -0.94 -5.46
C LEU A 24 9.14 -1.25 -6.79
N ILE A 25 8.08 -0.51 -7.14
CA ILE A 25 7.41 -0.67 -8.44
C ILE A 25 8.36 -0.43 -9.61
N ILE A 26 9.19 0.61 -9.53
CA ILE A 26 10.13 0.97 -10.61
C ILE A 26 11.13 -0.16 -10.82
N PHE A 27 11.80 -0.60 -9.75
CA PHE A 27 12.77 -1.70 -9.83
C PHE A 27 12.15 -3.00 -10.34
N ILE A 28 10.90 -3.22 -10.01
CA ILE A 28 10.18 -4.40 -10.45
C ILE A 28 9.74 -4.30 -11.90
N TYR A 29 9.32 -3.13 -12.38
CA TYR A 29 9.04 -2.93 -13.80
C TYR A 29 10.29 -3.20 -14.64
N ASP A 30 11.45 -2.78 -14.15
CA ASP A 30 12.74 -3.10 -14.76
C ASP A 30 13.03 -4.62 -14.73
N ALA A 31 12.80 -5.28 -13.59
CA ALA A 31 12.94 -6.74 -13.49
C ALA A 31 11.97 -7.49 -14.44
N TYR A 32 10.74 -7.01 -14.60
CA TYR A 32 9.77 -7.55 -15.56
C TYR A 32 10.27 -7.44 -16.99
N ARG A 33 10.90 -6.32 -17.39
CA ARG A 33 11.50 -6.19 -18.73
C ARG A 33 12.56 -7.25 -19.01
N VAL A 34 13.27 -7.70 -17.98
CA VAL A 34 14.30 -8.75 -18.07
C VAL A 34 13.68 -10.15 -18.10
N VAL A 35 12.78 -10.46 -17.18
CA VAL A 35 12.24 -11.83 -16.98
C VAL A 35 11.09 -12.16 -17.93
N ARG A 36 10.33 -11.15 -18.40
CA ARG A 36 9.16 -11.26 -19.28
C ARG A 36 8.03 -12.18 -18.79
N GLN A 37 8.00 -12.51 -17.50
CA GLN A 37 6.92 -13.32 -16.92
C GLN A 37 5.73 -12.43 -16.52
N PRO A 38 4.54 -12.61 -17.13
CA PRO A 38 3.37 -11.78 -16.86
C PRO A 38 2.78 -12.01 -15.46
N THR A 39 2.96 -13.21 -14.89
CA THR A 39 2.51 -13.56 -13.53
C THR A 39 3.25 -12.78 -12.46
N LEU A 40 4.55 -12.54 -12.64
CA LEU A 40 5.35 -11.70 -11.77
C LEU A 40 4.78 -10.26 -11.74
N LEU A 41 4.40 -9.71 -12.90
CA LEU A 41 3.78 -8.38 -12.97
C LEU A 41 2.46 -8.32 -12.17
N ILE A 42 1.59 -9.33 -12.27
CA ILE A 42 0.31 -9.36 -11.54
C ILE A 42 0.54 -9.45 -10.03
N PHE A 43 1.48 -10.30 -9.59
CA PHE A 43 1.83 -10.42 -8.17
C PHE A 43 2.23 -9.06 -7.58
N ILE A 44 2.95 -8.27 -8.38
CA ILE A 44 3.50 -6.99 -7.96
C ILE A 44 2.43 -5.91 -7.93
N VAL A 45 1.50 -5.93 -8.88
CA VAL A 45 0.32 -5.06 -8.81
C VAL A 45 -0.44 -5.33 -7.51
N GLY A 46 -0.62 -6.60 -7.13
CA GLY A 46 -1.22 -6.97 -5.85
C GLY A 46 -0.43 -6.45 -4.64
N LEU A 47 0.90 -6.59 -4.66
CA LEU A 47 1.78 -6.06 -3.62
C LEU A 47 1.68 -4.52 -3.50
N PHE A 48 1.59 -3.81 -4.62
CA PHE A 48 1.46 -2.36 -4.61
C PHE A 48 0.11 -1.91 -4.04
N VAL A 49 -0.98 -2.55 -4.45
CA VAL A 49 -2.31 -2.30 -3.88
C VAL A 49 -2.31 -2.54 -2.38
N LEU A 50 -1.64 -3.60 -1.91
CA LEU A 50 -1.49 -3.89 -0.49
C LEU A 50 -0.75 -2.77 0.25
N VAL A 51 0.38 -2.29 -0.28
CA VAL A 51 1.14 -1.18 0.33
C VAL A 51 0.33 0.11 0.40
N LEU A 52 -0.37 0.47 -0.69
CA LEU A 52 -1.25 1.64 -0.70
C LEU A 52 -2.36 1.51 0.34
N ALA A 53 -2.97 0.34 0.43
CA ALA A 53 -4.04 0.08 1.37
C ALA A 53 -3.57 0.21 2.83
N ILE A 54 -2.37 -0.27 3.15
CA ILE A 54 -1.78 -0.16 4.50
C ILE A 54 -1.53 1.31 4.88
N VAL A 55 -1.03 2.12 3.94
CA VAL A 55 -0.68 3.52 4.22
C VAL A 55 -1.89 4.47 4.17
N PHE A 56 -2.96 4.07 3.50
CA PHE A 56 -4.13 4.92 3.28
C PHE A 56 -4.74 5.53 4.56
N PRO A 57 -4.92 4.79 5.68
CA PRO A 57 -5.48 5.34 6.92
C PRO A 57 -4.68 6.49 7.50
N ASP A 58 -3.35 6.42 7.42
CA ASP A 58 -2.46 7.43 7.99
C ASP A 58 -2.60 8.76 7.22
N VAL A 59 -2.61 8.68 5.89
CA VAL A 59 -2.75 9.85 5.01
C VAL A 59 -4.17 10.43 5.12
N ALA A 60 -5.19 9.57 5.11
CA ALA A 60 -6.58 10.00 5.21
C ALA A 60 -6.92 10.57 6.59
N GLY A 61 -6.37 10.00 7.66
CA GLY A 61 -6.54 10.48 9.02
C GLY A 61 -5.93 11.87 9.21
N PHE A 62 -4.79 12.15 8.58
CA PHE A 62 -4.20 13.49 8.58
C PHE A 62 -5.01 14.48 7.71
N ALA A 63 -5.47 14.07 6.53
CA ALA A 63 -6.18 14.93 5.59
C ALA A 63 -7.62 15.27 6.05
N ALA A 64 -8.29 14.33 6.73
CA ALA A 64 -9.67 14.47 7.19
C ALA A 64 -9.84 13.83 8.59
N PRO A 65 -9.38 14.50 9.67
CA PRO A 65 -9.29 13.95 11.03
C PRO A 65 -10.65 13.81 11.75
N THR A 66 -11.74 13.69 11.00
CA THR A 66 -13.06 13.44 11.59
C THR A 66 -13.17 11.98 12.04
N PRO A 67 -13.87 11.66 13.14
CA PRO A 67 -14.05 10.28 13.59
C PRO A 67 -14.64 9.37 12.50
N ALA A 68 -15.59 9.89 11.72
CA ALA A 68 -16.15 9.18 10.59
C ALA A 68 -15.13 8.95 9.46
N GLY A 69 -14.32 9.96 9.14
CA GLY A 69 -13.26 9.86 8.13
C GLY A 69 -12.21 8.80 8.48
N VAL A 70 -11.72 8.81 9.73
CA VAL A 70 -10.76 7.81 10.21
C VAL A 70 -11.36 6.40 10.17
N PHE A 71 -12.61 6.23 10.60
CA PHE A 71 -13.30 4.95 10.54
C PHE A 71 -13.42 4.41 9.11
N TRP A 72 -13.92 5.23 8.18
CA TRP A 72 -14.06 4.82 6.78
C TRP A 72 -12.70 4.57 6.11
N ALA A 73 -11.67 5.34 6.45
CA ALA A 73 -10.33 5.12 5.95
C ALA A 73 -9.78 3.75 6.38
N ALA A 74 -9.99 3.35 7.63
CA ALA A 74 -9.63 2.03 8.12
C ALA A 74 -10.40 0.91 7.39
N VAL A 75 -11.70 1.09 7.15
CA VAL A 75 -12.52 0.11 6.42
C VAL A 75 -12.02 -0.06 4.97
N ILE A 76 -11.80 1.05 4.26
CA ILE A 76 -11.31 1.04 2.87
C ILE A 76 -9.93 0.39 2.80
N SER A 77 -9.05 0.70 3.77
CA SER A 77 -7.74 0.07 3.90
C SER A 77 -7.85 -1.45 4.00
N ARG A 78 -8.69 -2.00 4.89
CA ARG A 78 -8.89 -3.45 4.99
C ARG A 78 -9.40 -4.09 3.70
N ILE A 79 -10.33 -3.44 3.01
CA ILE A 79 -10.82 -3.92 1.71
C ILE A 79 -9.67 -3.94 0.69
N GLY A 80 -8.86 -2.88 0.64
CA GLY A 80 -7.70 -2.78 -0.24
C GLY A 80 -6.65 -3.86 0.06
N GLU A 81 -6.38 -4.14 1.34
CA GLU A 81 -5.47 -5.22 1.76
C GLU A 81 -5.96 -6.58 1.25
N ILE A 82 -7.24 -6.89 1.43
CA ILE A 82 -7.86 -8.14 0.95
C ILE A 82 -7.74 -8.25 -0.57
N VAL A 83 -8.01 -7.17 -1.31
CA VAL A 83 -7.87 -7.15 -2.77
C VAL A 83 -6.42 -7.36 -3.18
N GLY A 84 -5.47 -6.65 -2.57
CA GLY A 84 -4.04 -6.80 -2.86
C GLY A 84 -3.55 -8.23 -2.64
N ILE A 85 -3.89 -8.83 -1.50
CA ILE A 85 -3.57 -10.23 -1.19
C ILE A 85 -4.24 -11.18 -2.19
N GLY A 86 -5.52 -10.96 -2.53
CA GLY A 86 -6.25 -11.77 -3.50
C GLY A 86 -5.59 -11.76 -4.89
N VAL A 87 -5.12 -10.60 -5.35
CA VAL A 87 -4.37 -10.45 -6.61
C VAL A 87 -3.03 -11.19 -6.55
N MET A 88 -2.32 -11.10 -5.42
CA MET A 88 -1.07 -11.84 -5.21
C MET A 88 -1.29 -13.36 -5.25
N ILE A 89 -2.32 -13.87 -4.56
CA ILE A 89 -2.68 -15.29 -4.57
C ILE A 89 -3.01 -15.74 -6.00
N TYR A 90 -3.83 -14.97 -6.72
CA TYR A 90 -4.17 -15.27 -8.10
C TYR A 90 -2.94 -15.34 -9.02
N ALA A 91 -1.99 -14.42 -8.85
CA ALA A 91 -0.76 -14.41 -9.61
C ALA A 91 0.10 -15.66 -9.37
N VAL A 92 0.20 -16.10 -8.11
CA VAL A 92 0.93 -17.32 -7.72
C VAL A 92 0.26 -18.57 -8.27
N LEU A 93 -1.07 -18.66 -8.24
CA LEU A 93 -1.80 -19.82 -8.74
C LEU A 93 -1.76 -19.97 -10.27
N ARG A 94 -1.46 -18.88 -11.00
CA ARG A 94 -1.44 -18.86 -12.46
C ARG A 94 -0.04 -19.00 -13.05
N GLY A 95 1.01 -18.84 -12.24
CA GLY A 95 2.42 -19.00 -12.62
C GLY A 95 2.90 -20.42 -12.38
#